data_AF-A0A1S6IZF4-F1
#
_entry.id   AF-A0A1S6IZF4-F1
#
_cell.length_a   1.000
_cell.length_b   1.000
_cell.length_c   1.000
_cell.angle_alpha   90.00
_cell.angle_beta   90.00
_cell.angle_gamma   90.00
#
_symmetry.space_group_name_H-M   'P 1'
#
loop_
_entity.id
_entity.type
_entity.pdbx_description
1 polymer ?
#
loop_
_entity_poly.entity_id
_entity_poly.type
_entity_poly.pdbx_seq_one_letter_code
_entity_poly.pdbx_strand_id
1 'polypeptide(L)' 'MTITEALQLIKQVGFTAHPVPGTTSYMIESPAGQVTWMKEQVLLQLVRSLKKNPHQLKTVLSQMV' A
#
# COMPACT_ATOMS: atom_id res chain seq x y z
N MET A 1 -9.46 -1.90 -10.80
CA MET A 1 -8.56 -2.33 -9.72
C MET A 1 -9.36 -2.34 -8.44
N THR A 2 -9.47 -3.51 -7.84
CA THR A 2 -10.10 -3.75 -6.53
C THR A 2 -9.08 -3.53 -5.41
N ILE A 3 -9.55 -3.43 -4.18
CA ILE A 3 -8.67 -3.32 -3.01
C ILE A 3 -7.83 -4.59 -2.83
N THR A 4 -8.40 -5.77 -3.09
CA THR A 4 -7.68 -7.05 -3.01
C THR A 4 -6.48 -7.10 -3.96
N GLU A 5 -6.64 -6.65 -5.21
CA GLU A 5 -5.53 -6.56 -6.17
C GLU A 5 -4.45 -5.59 -5.68
N ALA A 6 -4.85 -4.47 -5.07
CA ALA A 6 -3.92 -3.49 -4.52
C ALA A 6 -3.06 -4.07 -3.40
N LEU A 7 -3.70 -4.78 -2.46
CA LEU A 7 -3.02 -5.44 -1.34
C LEU A 7 -2.03 -6.51 -1.82
N GLN A 8 -2.39 -7.26 -2.88
CA GLN A 8 -1.48 -8.23 -3.49
C GLN A 8 -0.23 -7.57 -4.09
N LEU A 9 -0.39 -6.46 -4.81
CA LEU A 9 0.73 -5.71 -5.38
C LEU A 9 1.64 -5.11 -4.29
N ILE A 10 1.06 -4.59 -3.21
CA ILE A 10 1.80 -4.09 -2.04
C ILE A 10 2.62 -5.23 -1.41
N LYS A 11 2.02 -6.42 -1.25
CA LYS A 11 2.70 -7.62 -0.76
C LYS A 11 3.87 -8.04 -1.66
N GLN A 12 3.69 -7.96 -2.98
CA GLN A 12 4.75 -8.29 -3.94
C GLN A 12 5.97 -7.38 -3.84
N VAL A 13 5.79 -6.12 -3.43
CA VAL A 13 6.92 -5.18 -3.22
C VAL A 13 7.50 -5.22 -1.81
N GLY A 14 7.04 -6.15 -0.98
CA GLY A 14 7.57 -6.44 0.36
C GLY A 14 6.87 -5.71 1.51
N PHE A 15 5.79 -4.98 1.24
CA PHE A 15 5.01 -4.29 2.27
C PHE A 15 3.79 -5.13 2.67
N THR A 16 3.29 -4.93 3.89
CA THR A 16 2.03 -5.51 4.35
C THR A 16 0.99 -4.41 4.46
N ALA A 17 -0.28 -4.76 4.23
CA ALA A 17 -1.38 -3.81 4.29
C ALA A 17 -2.60 -4.48 4.95
N HIS A 18 -3.11 -3.85 6.00
CA HIS A 18 -4.20 -4.38 6.82
C HIS A 18 -5.34 -3.36 6.93
N PRO A 19 -6.60 -3.78 6.77
CA PRO A 19 -7.74 -2.89 6.98
C PRO A 19 -7.82 -2.48 8.45
N VAL A 20 -8.22 -1.24 8.69
CA VAL A 20 -8.36 -0.68 10.04
C VAL A 20 -9.84 -0.72 10.42
N PRO A 21 -10.22 -1.52 11.45
CA PRO A 21 -11.62 -1.70 11.83
C PRO A 21 -12.34 -0.38 12.11
N GLY A 22 -13.57 -0.25 11.61
CA GLY A 22 -14.39 0.95 11.81
C GLY A 22 -13.98 2.16 10.96
N THR A 23 -13.06 2.00 10.01
CA THR A 23 -12.61 3.09 9.12
C THR A 23 -12.51 2.63 7.66
N THR A 24 -12.35 3.57 6.74
CA THR A 24 -12.00 3.32 5.33
C THR A 24 -10.49 3.46 5.09
N SER A 25 -9.68 3.13 6.09
CA SER A 25 -8.22 3.27 6.06
C SER A 25 -7.53 1.92 6.16
N TYR A 26 -6.31 1.90 5.66
CA TYR A 26 -5.40 0.77 5.68
C TYR A 26 -4.12 1.16 6.40
N MET A 27 -3.67 0.28 7.28
CA MET A 27 -2.36 0.32 7.89
C MET A 27 -1.38 -0.32 6.90
N ILE A 28 -0.34 0.41 6.49
CA ILE A 28 0.72 -0.10 5.61
C ILE A 28 2.00 -0.23 6.44
N GLU A 29 2.60 -1.40 6.43
CA GLU A 29 3.78 -1.73 7.21
C GLU A 29 4.94 -2.10 6.27
N SER A 30 6.11 -1.53 6.55
CA SER A 30 7.34 -1.79 5.79
C SER A 30 8.04 -3.06 6.28
N PRO A 31 8.97 -3.65 5.49
CA PRO A 31 9.82 -4.75 5.94
C PRO A 31 10.62 -4.45 7.22
N ALA A 32 10.84 -3.17 7.53
CA ALA A 32 11.55 -2.73 8.73
C ALA A 32 10.63 -2.57 9.96
N GLY A 33 9.33 -2.88 9.83
CA GLY A 33 8.34 -2.76 10.90
C GLY A 33 7.82 -1.33 11.14
N GLN A 34 8.15 -0.38 10.25
CA GLN A 34 7.59 0.96 10.30
C GLN A 34 6.18 0.96 9.71
N VAL A 35 5.31 1.84 10.21
CA VAL A 35 3.88 1.83 9.90
C VAL A 35 3.39 3.21 9.49
N THR A 36 2.59 3.28 8.41
CA THR A 36 1.84 4.47 8.02
C THR A 36 0.36 4.14 7.79
N TRP A 37 -0.50 5.15 7.81
CA TRP A 37 -1.95 5.01 7.63
C TRP A 37 -2.38 5.68 6.34
N MET A 38 -3.12 4.96 5.50
CA MET A 38 -3.54 5.44 4.20
C MET A 38 -5.01 5.18 3.95
N LYS A 39 -5.77 6.20 3.52
CA LYS A 39 -7.16 6.01 3.09
C LYS A 39 -7.22 5.07 1.89
N GLU A 40 -8.24 4.22 1.83
CA GLU A 40 -8.44 3.25 0.74
C GLU A 40 -8.34 3.89 -0.65
N GLN A 41 -9.01 5.04 -0.84
CA GLN A 41 -8.99 5.73 -2.13
C GLN A 41 -7.58 6.17 -2.54
N VAL A 42 -6.78 6.67 -1.59
CA VAL A 42 -5.39 7.08 -1.84
C VAL A 42 -4.53 5.87 -2.17
N LEU A 43 -4.71 4.77 -1.42
CA LEU A 43 -4.01 3.51 -1.68
C LEU A 43 -4.31 2.97 -3.08
N LEU A 44 -5.59 2.95 -3.46
CA LEU A 44 -6.04 2.52 -4.78
C LEU A 44 -5.51 3.43 -5.89
N GLN A 45 -5.47 4.74 -5.69
CA GLN A 45 -4.90 5.66 -6.67
C GLN A 45 -3.39 5.45 -6.82
N LEU A 46 -2.66 5.35 -5.71
CA LEU A 46 -1.21 5.14 -5.70
C LEU A 46 -0.84 3.85 -6.45
N VAL A 47 -1.43 2.73 -6.05
CA VAL A 47 -1.12 1.43 -6.65
C VAL A 47 -1.58 1.38 -8.11
N ARG A 48 -2.71 1.99 -8.47
CA ARG A 48 -3.18 2.04 -9.86
C ARG A 48 -2.20 2.78 -10.77
N SER A 49 -1.63 3.88 -10.29
CA SER A 49 -0.66 4.69 -11.03
C SER A 49 0.68 3.97 -11.22
N LEU A 50 1.07 3.13 -10.24
CA LEU A 50 2.40 2.51 -10.20
C LEU A 50 2.39 1.00 -10.49
N LYS A 51 1.24 0.38 -10.78
CA LYS A 51 1.13 -1.07 -11.01
C LYS A 51 2.02 -1.62 -12.13
N LYS A 52 2.39 -0.78 -13.10
CA LYS A 52 3.31 -1.16 -14.21
C LYS A 52 4.78 -1.01 -13.83
N ASN A 53 5.09 -0.40 -12.69
CA ASN A 53 6.44 -0.15 -12.20
C ASN A 53 6.55 -0.50 -10.70
N PRO A 54 6.68 -1.80 -10.36
CA PRO A 54 6.78 -2.26 -8.97
C PRO A 54 7.96 -1.64 -8.21
N HIS A 55 9.07 -1.34 -8.87
CA HIS A 55 10.21 -0.66 -8.25
C HIS A 55 9.84 0.74 -7.77
N GLN A 56 9.13 1.51 -8.61
CA GLN A 56 8.67 2.84 -8.24
C GLN A 56 7.61 2.79 -7.14
N LEU A 57 6.71 1.79 -7.15
CA LEU A 57 5.76 1.58 -6.06
C LEU A 57 6.49 1.36 -4.73
N LYS A 58 7.52 0.51 -4.71
CA LYS A 58 8.36 0.28 -3.53
C LYS A 58 9.01 1.57 -3.04
N THR A 59 9.64 2.33 -3.93
CA THR A 59 10.32 3.59 -3.58
C THR A 59 9.36 4.59 -2.96
N VAL A 60 8.17 4.78 -3.54
CA VAL A 60 7.18 5.74 -3.01
C VAL A 60 6.65 5.29 -1.65
N LEU A 61 6.34 4.00 -1.48
CA LEU A 61 5.90 3.48 -0.18
C LEU A 61 6.99 3.63 0.90
N SER A 62 8.26 3.40 0.55
CA SER A 62 9.40 3.61 1.47
C SER A 62 9.61 5.07 1.87
N GLN A 63 9.12 6.05 1.09
CA GLN A 63 9.20 7.46 1.45
C GLN A 63 8.04 7.92 2.35
N MET A 64 6.98 7.13 2.42
CA MET A 64 5.76 7.45 3.17
C MET A 64 5.69 6.75 4.54
N VAL A 65 6.58 5.79 4.78
CA VAL A 65 6.63 4.91 5.95
C VAL A 65 7.91 5.17 6.74
#